data_AF-A0A536SGW7-F1
#
_entry.id   AF-A0A536SGW7-F1
#
_cell.length_a   1.000
_cell.length_b   1.000
_cell.length_c   1.000
_cell.angle_alpha   90.00
_cell.angle_beta   90.00
_cell.angle_gamma   90.00
#
_symmetry.space_group_name_H-M   'P 1'
#
loop_
_entity.id
_entity.type
_entity.pdbx_description
1 polymer ?
#
loop_
_entity_poly.entity_id
_entity_poly.type
_entity_poly.pdbx_seq_one_letter_code
_entity_poly.pdbx_strand_id
1 'polypeptide(L)'
;MLEYVQRLVMRRRNLNISSTSTAVGTTLWLEAAAGGAQALGRAMGALAPGKRADFAVLDAERPDLASRSGDAIANAFVFSGATDLVRDVMVGGRWVVRERHHVLEEKAAARYARALAELLS
;
A
#
# COMPACT_ATOMS: atom_id res chain seq x y z
N MET A 1 -8.33 -25.49 28.27
CA MET A 1 -8.50 -26.10 26.92
C MET A 1 -9.93 -25.87 26.46
N LEU A 2 -10.24 -24.63 26.08
CA LEU A 2 -11.58 -24.18 25.63
C LEU A 2 -11.50 -23.43 24.28
N GLU A 3 -10.29 -23.15 23.80
CA GLU A 3 -10.03 -22.32 22.62
C GLU A 3 -10.16 -23.13 21.31
N TYR A 4 -9.74 -24.41 21.33
CA TYR A 4 -9.77 -25.27 20.15
C TYR A 4 -11.21 -25.60 19.70
N VAL A 5 -12.11 -25.80 20.66
CA VAL A 5 -13.53 -26.09 20.39
C VAL A 5 -14.25 -24.84 19.88
N GLN A 6 -13.85 -23.64 20.32
CA GLN A 6 -14.43 -22.37 19.83
C GLN A 6 -14.06 -22.07 18.37
N ARG A 7 -12.86 -22.45 17.89
CA ARG A 7 -12.50 -22.31 16.47
C ARG A 7 -13.34 -23.21 15.56
N LEU A 8 -13.71 -24.40 16.02
CA LEU A 8 -14.40 -25.40 15.20
C LEU A 8 -15.88 -25.07 15.01
N VAL A 9 -16.54 -24.44 15.99
CA VAL A 9 -17.97 -24.12 15.94
C VAL A 9 -18.25 -22.80 15.20
N MET A 10 -17.32 -21.83 15.20
CA MET A 10 -17.63 -20.46 14.80
C MET A 10 -17.50 -20.12 13.31
N ARG A 11 -16.82 -20.91 12.47
CA ARG A 11 -16.67 -20.66 11.00
C ARG A 11 -16.46 -19.17 10.62
N ARG A 12 -15.80 -18.38 11.48
CA ARG A 12 -15.63 -16.93 11.34
C ARG A 12 -14.14 -16.60 11.44
N ARG A 13 -13.61 -16.03 10.36
CA ARG A 13 -12.18 -15.71 10.17
C ARG A 13 -11.66 -14.55 11.03
N ASN A 14 -12.52 -13.81 11.75
CA ASN A 14 -12.13 -12.59 12.44
C ASN A 14 -12.76 -12.54 13.85
N LEU A 15 -11.98 -12.90 14.88
CA LEU A 15 -12.33 -12.74 16.30
C LEU A 15 -11.76 -11.43 16.89
N ASN A 16 -11.77 -10.37 16.09
CA ASN A 16 -11.59 -8.98 16.52
C ASN A 16 -12.54 -8.06 15.72
N ILE A 17 -13.77 -8.52 15.49
CA ILE A 17 -14.85 -7.67 14.99
C ILE A 17 -15.51 -7.03 16.21
N SER A 18 -14.95 -5.91 16.66
CA SER A 18 -15.80 -4.91 17.31
C SER A 18 -16.73 -4.37 16.21
N SER A 19 -18.02 -4.31 16.50
CA SER A 19 -19.10 -3.85 15.63
C SER A 19 -19.01 -2.36 15.23
N THR A 20 -17.82 -1.75 15.30
CA THR A 20 -17.59 -0.31 15.15
C THR A 20 -16.32 0.05 14.36
N SER A 21 -15.59 -0.89 13.74
CA SER A 21 -14.45 -0.50 12.89
C SER A 21 -14.33 -1.35 11.62
N THR A 22 -14.95 -0.86 10.56
CA THR A 22 -14.76 -1.34 9.18
C THR A 22 -13.49 -0.76 8.55
N ALA A 23 -12.71 0.08 9.23
CA ALA A 23 -11.67 0.94 8.64
C ALA A 23 -10.22 0.56 9.01
N VAL A 24 -9.95 -0.69 9.40
CA VAL A 24 -8.61 -1.12 9.85
C VAL A 24 -7.51 -0.80 8.83
N GLY A 25 -7.75 -1.06 7.55
CA GLY A 25 -6.81 -0.74 6.47
C GLY A 25 -6.58 0.76 6.32
N THR A 26 -7.64 1.57 6.46
CA THR A 26 -7.53 3.04 6.47
C THR A 26 -6.66 3.52 7.62
N THR A 27 -6.90 3.03 8.84
CA THR A 27 -6.09 3.38 10.02
C THR A 27 -4.62 3.03 9.81
N LEU A 28 -4.32 1.79 9.43
CA LEU A 28 -2.94 1.34 9.19
C LEU A 28 -2.22 2.19 8.14
N TRP A 29 -2.90 2.51 7.04
CA TRP A 29 -2.34 3.33 5.98
C TRP A 29 -2.04 4.76 6.45
N LEU A 30 -3.01 5.41 7.09
CA LEU A 30 -2.87 6.79 7.56
C LEU A 30 -1.82 6.91 8.68
N GLU A 31 -1.78 5.98 9.62
CA GLU A 31 -0.78 5.96 10.69
C GLU A 31 0.63 5.72 10.14
N ALA A 32 0.80 4.80 9.18
CA ALA A 32 2.08 4.59 8.52
C ALA A 32 2.56 5.84 7.75
N ALA A 33 1.64 6.51 7.04
CA ALA A 33 1.96 7.74 6.31
C ALA A 33 2.37 8.89 7.25
N ALA A 34 1.62 9.08 8.35
CA ALA A 34 1.92 10.10 9.36
C ALA A 34 3.22 9.80 10.12
N GLY A 35 3.39 8.57 10.60
CA GLY A 35 4.59 8.13 11.30
C GLY A 35 5.85 8.22 10.43
N GLY A 36 5.73 7.84 9.14
CA GLY A 36 6.82 7.99 8.17
C GLY A 36 7.18 9.46 7.92
N ALA A 37 6.18 10.35 7.81
CA ALA A 37 6.43 11.78 7.67
C ALA A 37 7.15 12.38 8.89
N GLN A 38 6.74 11.96 10.09
CA GLN A 38 7.40 12.35 11.35
C GLN A 38 8.85 11.85 11.38
N ALA A 39 9.08 10.56 11.13
CA ALA A 39 10.40 9.96 11.19
C ALA A 39 11.39 10.59 10.18
N LEU A 40 10.90 10.96 8.99
CA LEU A 40 11.72 11.58 7.95
C LEU A 40 11.83 13.12 8.08
N GLY A 41 11.08 13.74 9.00
CA GLY A 41 11.07 15.20 9.19
C GLY A 41 10.61 15.97 7.94
N ARG A 42 9.73 15.38 7.12
CA ARG A 42 9.27 15.95 5.85
C ARG A 42 7.81 16.35 5.93
N ALA A 43 7.46 17.46 5.29
CA ALA A 43 6.08 17.90 5.13
C ALA A 43 5.33 16.99 4.13
N MET A 44 5.09 15.73 4.47
CA MET A 44 4.42 14.72 3.64
C MET A 44 3.44 13.90 4.48
N GLY A 45 2.96 12.77 3.95
CA GLY A 45 2.10 11.83 4.68
C GLY A 45 0.61 12.16 4.69
N ALA A 46 0.21 13.26 4.04
CA ALA A 46 -1.19 13.66 3.88
C ALA A 46 -1.38 14.49 2.61
N LEU A 47 -2.56 14.38 1.99
CA LEU A 47 -3.00 15.25 0.89
C LEU A 47 -3.63 16.52 1.46
N ALA A 48 -2.79 17.54 1.68
CA ALA A 48 -3.23 18.83 2.21
C ALA A 48 -2.35 19.98 1.69
N PRO A 49 -2.87 21.20 1.57
CA PRO A 49 -2.06 22.37 1.27
C PRO A 49 -0.86 22.50 2.22
N GLY A 50 0.30 22.90 1.68
CA GLY A 50 1.56 23.00 2.44
C GLY A 50 2.28 21.66 2.65
N LYS A 51 1.69 20.53 2.24
CA LYS A 51 2.38 19.24 2.16
C LYS A 51 2.90 18.99 0.74
N ARG A 52 3.97 18.21 0.65
CA ARG A 52 4.57 17.72 -0.58
C ARG A 52 3.56 16.82 -1.31
N ALA A 53 3.45 17.00 -2.61
CA ALA A 53 2.57 16.20 -3.46
C ALA A 53 3.18 14.81 -3.69
N ASP A 54 2.98 13.93 -2.70
CA ASP A 54 3.42 12.54 -2.66
C ASP A 54 2.19 11.64 -2.53
N PHE A 55 1.86 10.86 -3.56
CA PHE A 55 0.74 9.93 -3.54
C PHE A 55 0.84 8.81 -4.58
N ALA A 56 0.12 7.72 -4.33
CA ALA A 56 -0.07 6.61 -5.24
C ALA A 56 -1.50 6.60 -5.78
N VAL A 57 -1.66 6.24 -7.05
CA VAL A 57 -2.95 6.03 -7.70
C VAL A 57 -3.17 4.53 -7.82
N LEU A 58 -4.30 4.05 -7.27
CA LEU A 58 -4.69 2.66 -7.39
C LEU A 58 -5.44 2.42 -8.71
N ASP A 59 -5.26 1.24 -9.29
CA ASP A 59 -5.97 0.83 -10.49
C ASP A 59 -7.39 0.37 -10.16
N ALA A 60 -8.36 1.24 -10.44
CA ALA A 60 -9.77 0.98 -10.19
C ALA A 60 -10.35 -0.16 -11.06
N GLU A 61 -9.68 -0.55 -12.15
CA GLU A 61 -10.13 -1.64 -13.03
C GLU A 61 -9.77 -3.03 -12.50
N ARG A 62 -8.94 -3.10 -11.44
CA ARG A 62 -8.54 -4.37 -10.83
C ARG A 62 -9.72 -5.05 -10.13
N PRO A 63 -9.90 -6.37 -10.30
CA PRO A 63 -10.97 -7.12 -9.63
C PRO A 63 -11.00 -6.94 -8.11
N ASP A 64 -9.84 -6.77 -7.49
CA ASP A 64 -9.71 -6.54 -6.05
C ASP A 64 -10.34 -5.21 -5.60
N LEU A 65 -10.41 -4.21 -6.48
CA LEU A 65 -10.96 -2.87 -6.22
C LEU A 65 -12.30 -2.63 -6.92
N ALA A 66 -12.65 -3.48 -7.89
CA ALA A 66 -13.91 -3.40 -8.61
C ALA A 66 -15.09 -3.32 -7.62
N SER A 67 -15.94 -2.31 -7.80
CA SER A 67 -17.12 -2.04 -6.97
C SER A 67 -16.86 -1.72 -5.49
N ARG A 68 -15.60 -1.46 -5.08
CA ARG A 68 -15.28 -0.98 -3.71
C ARG A 68 -15.33 0.54 -3.63
N SER A 69 -15.69 1.06 -2.47
CA SER A 69 -15.73 2.50 -2.18
C SER A 69 -15.31 2.79 -0.73
N GLY A 70 -14.91 4.03 -0.46
CA GLY A 70 -14.50 4.48 0.88
C GLY A 70 -13.42 3.58 1.50
N ASP A 71 -13.60 3.25 2.78
CA ASP A 71 -12.66 2.42 3.55
C ASP A 71 -12.46 1.01 2.97
N ALA A 72 -13.41 0.51 2.16
CA ALA A 72 -13.26 -0.79 1.52
C ALA A 72 -12.09 -0.80 0.52
N ILE A 73 -11.72 0.35 -0.05
CA ILE A 73 -10.56 0.49 -0.94
C ILE A 73 -9.26 0.31 -0.15
N ALA A 74 -9.10 1.03 0.97
CA ALA A 74 -7.90 0.93 1.80
C ALA A 74 -7.73 -0.47 2.40
N ASN A 75 -8.83 -1.10 2.84
CA ASN A 75 -8.81 -2.49 3.28
C ASN A 75 -8.36 -3.45 2.18
N ALA A 76 -8.89 -3.31 0.96
CA ALA A 76 -8.48 -4.16 -0.14
C ALA A 76 -7.00 -3.95 -0.46
N PHE A 77 -6.55 -2.70 -0.52
CA PHE A 77 -5.14 -2.40 -0.77
C PHE A 77 -4.19 -2.96 0.29
N VAL A 78 -4.54 -2.87 1.57
CA VAL A 78 -3.70 -3.35 2.68
C VAL A 78 -3.74 -4.88 2.83
N PHE A 79 -4.87 -5.53 2.50
CA PHE A 79 -5.09 -6.94 2.85
C PHE A 79 -5.31 -7.90 1.67
N SER A 80 -5.43 -7.45 0.41
CA SER A 80 -5.71 -8.35 -0.73
C SER A 80 -4.51 -9.22 -1.13
N GLY A 81 -3.28 -8.77 -0.85
CA GLY A 81 -2.06 -9.41 -1.34
C GLY A 81 -1.82 -9.22 -2.85
N ALA A 82 -2.63 -8.43 -3.54
CA ALA A 82 -2.44 -8.13 -4.95
C ALA A 82 -1.19 -7.26 -5.16
N THR A 83 -0.31 -7.68 -6.05
CA THR A 83 1.03 -7.08 -6.23
C THR A 83 1.03 -5.89 -7.19
N ASP A 84 -0.07 -5.62 -7.87
CA ASP A 84 -0.14 -4.71 -9.03
C ASP A 84 -1.29 -3.70 -8.96
N LEU A 85 -1.79 -3.43 -7.75
CA LEU A 85 -2.85 -2.44 -7.50
C LEU A 85 -2.38 -0.99 -7.69
N VAL A 86 -1.11 -0.68 -7.45
CA VAL A 86 -0.59 0.67 -7.69
C VAL A 86 -0.31 0.83 -9.19
N ARG A 87 -0.95 1.82 -9.82
CA ARG A 87 -0.81 2.15 -11.25
C ARG A 87 0.18 3.28 -11.48
N ASP A 88 0.00 4.39 -10.76
CA ASP A 88 0.83 5.59 -10.91
C ASP A 88 1.35 6.05 -9.55
N VAL A 89 2.52 6.69 -9.55
CA VAL A 89 3.13 7.25 -8.34
C VAL A 89 3.65 8.65 -8.64
N MET A 90 3.23 9.60 -7.83
CA MET A 90 3.74 10.97 -7.81
C MET A 90 4.62 11.18 -6.58
N VAL A 91 5.78 11.80 -6.78
CA VAL A 91 6.71 12.18 -5.73
C VAL A 91 7.15 13.64 -5.95
N GLY A 92 6.84 14.53 -5.01
CA GLY A 92 7.19 15.95 -5.04
C GLY A 92 6.56 16.68 -6.21
N GLY A 93 5.34 16.32 -6.60
CA GLY A 93 4.67 16.91 -7.76
C GLY A 93 5.13 16.34 -9.11
N ARG A 94 6.02 15.33 -9.12
CA ARG A 94 6.54 14.71 -10.34
C ARG A 94 6.04 13.28 -10.45
N TRP A 95 5.46 12.94 -11.59
CA TRP A 95 5.14 11.55 -11.93
C TRP A 95 6.45 10.76 -12.13
N VAL A 96 6.69 9.78 -11.27
CA VAL A 96 7.88 8.91 -11.32
C VAL A 96 7.55 7.50 -11.80
N VAL A 97 6.32 7.06 -11.57
CA VAL A 97 5.73 5.85 -12.15
C VAL A 97 4.46 6.25 -12.88
N ARG A 98 4.33 5.81 -14.13
CA ARG A 98 3.10 5.92 -14.92
C ARG A 98 2.77 4.60 -15.55
N GLU A 99 1.51 4.19 -15.49
CA GLU A 99 1.08 2.91 -16.07
C GLU A 99 1.93 1.73 -15.61
N ARG A 100 2.35 1.74 -14.33
CA ARG A 100 3.25 0.76 -13.69
C ARG A 100 4.71 0.78 -14.16
N HIS A 101 5.08 1.70 -15.03
CA HIS A 101 6.45 1.85 -15.51
C HIS A 101 7.17 3.01 -14.83
N HIS A 102 8.33 2.74 -14.23
CA HIS A 102 9.17 3.77 -13.63
C HIS A 102 10.10 4.37 -14.68
N VAL A 103 10.29 5.70 -14.66
CA VAL A 103 11.08 6.44 -15.65
C VAL A 103 12.57 6.03 -15.75
N LEU A 104 13.08 5.25 -14.80
CA LEU A 104 14.47 4.74 -14.76
C LEU A 104 14.57 3.21 -14.72
N GLU A 105 13.48 2.46 -14.89
CA GLU A 105 13.47 1.00 -14.62
C GLU A 105 14.51 0.22 -15.44
N GLU A 106 14.58 0.45 -16.75
CA GLU A 106 15.53 -0.24 -17.64
C GLU A 106 16.99 0.05 -17.25
N LYS A 107 17.30 1.34 -17.03
CA LYS A 107 18.64 1.78 -16.64
C LYS A 107 19.04 1.23 -15.26
N ALA A 108 18.09 1.19 -14.32
CA ALA A 108 18.33 0.65 -12.99
C ALA A 108 18.57 -0.87 -13.05
N ALA A 109 17.75 -1.61 -13.82
CA ALA A 109 17.89 -3.05 -13.99
C ALA A 109 19.25 -3.42 -14.62
N ALA A 110 19.66 -2.73 -15.70
CA ALA A 110 20.95 -2.98 -16.34
C ALA A 110 22.14 -2.70 -15.40
N ARG A 111 22.10 -1.60 -14.65
CA ARG A 111 23.15 -1.27 -13.66
C ARG A 111 23.19 -2.28 -12.51
N TYR A 112 22.04 -2.73 -12.04
CA TYR A 112 21.93 -3.72 -10.99
C TYR A 112 22.53 -5.06 -11.42
N ALA A 113 22.17 -5.55 -12.61
CA ALA A 113 22.71 -6.80 -13.16
C ALA A 113 24.25 -6.74 -13.31
N ARG A 114 24.78 -5.61 -13.79
CA ARG A 114 26.23 -5.40 -13.87
C ARG A 114 26.91 -5.43 -12.51
N ALA A 115 26.35 -4.73 -11.52
CA ALA A 115 26.91 -4.70 -10.17
C ALA A 115 26.92 -6.10 -9.53
N LEU A 116 25.88 -6.91 -9.76
CA LEU A 116 25.86 -8.30 -9.31
C LEU A 116 26.94 -9.14 -9.98
N ALA A 117 27.14 -8.98 -11.30
CA ALA A 117 28.18 -9.71 -12.02
C ALA A 117 29.59 -9.37 -11.48
N GLU A 118 29.85 -8.10 -11.16
CA GLU A 118 31.13 -7.65 -10.58
C GLU A 118 31.33 -8.12 -9.13
N LEU A 119 30.26 -8.29 -8.34
CA LEU A 119 30.36 -8.76 -6.96
C LEU A 119 30.43 -10.29 -6.83
N LEU A 120 29.99 -11.02 -7.86
CA LEU A 120 29.93 -12.50 -7.88
C LEU A 120 31.05 -13.15 -8.71
N SER A 121 31.91 -12.35 -9.35
CA SER A 121 33.14 -12.81 -10.01
C SER A 121 34.28 -12.95 -9.00
#